data_AF-C7QC61-F1
#
_entry.id   AF-C7QC61-F1
#
_cell.length_a   1.000
_cell.length_b   1.000
_cell.length_c   1.000
_cell.angle_alpha   90.00
_cell.angle_beta   90.00
_cell.angle_gamma   90.00
#
_symmetry.space_group_name_H-M   'P 1'
#
loop_
_entity.id
_entity.type
_entity.pdbx_description
1 polymer ?
#
loop_
_entity_poly.entity_id
_entity_poly.type
_entity_poly.pdbx_seq_one_letter_code
_entity_poly.pdbx_strand_id
1 'polypeptide(L)'
;MDGVPALDPLSYPGRVVDGPALLSGTQLLRMTPTAEPIGRWRVHQDTNPACSLDDVLADLDSPPTSERHPLIAVGSNAAPAQLHHKLTRLGLPAVVPMTPLRVSGLGVGVSAHVALNGYVANSPFADPDSTADVVLTFLDADQLCAVDDTELPRYHRVLLSGAEFDMTLPSGERVDTAYLYVNAAGVLAARDGTPRVPGAQEALLAELLERSPRLRALFDSPQDWIAKARADADLRATVKQIFHESGWVLRQEAWREVSPLATSGDHP
;
A
#
# COMPACT_ATOMS: atom_id res chain seq x y z
N MET A 1 -16.59 6.80 6.32
CA MET A 1 -15.47 5.85 6.08
C MET A 1 -14.59 5.89 7.30
N ASP A 2 -14.37 4.74 7.95
CA ASP A 2 -13.58 4.64 9.18
C ASP A 2 -12.22 3.99 8.90
N GLY A 3 -11.28 4.13 9.83
CA GLY A 3 -9.96 3.48 9.77
C GLY A 3 -8.99 4.18 8.82
N VAL A 4 -8.65 5.45 9.13
CA VAL A 4 -7.57 6.21 8.46
C VAL A 4 -6.28 6.02 9.27
N PRO A 5 -5.31 5.20 8.81
CA PRO A 5 -4.06 4.94 9.54
C PRO A 5 -3.25 6.19 9.91
N ALA A 6 -3.33 7.27 9.13
CA ALA A 6 -2.67 8.53 9.48
C ALA A 6 -3.25 9.22 10.73
N LEU A 7 -4.53 8.97 11.03
CA LEU A 7 -5.23 9.53 12.19
C LEU A 7 -5.28 8.52 13.35
N ASP A 8 -5.43 7.23 13.04
CA ASP A 8 -5.41 6.12 13.98
C ASP A 8 -4.35 5.08 13.57
N PRO A 9 -3.07 5.25 13.97
CA PRO A 9 -1.96 4.39 13.53
C PRO A 9 -2.09 2.91 13.86
N LEU A 10 -2.80 2.56 14.94
CA LEU A 10 -3.01 1.15 15.32
C LEU A 10 -3.99 0.45 14.39
N SER A 11 -4.81 1.20 13.63
CA SER A 11 -5.66 0.63 12.59
C SER A 11 -4.92 0.23 11.32
N TYR A 12 -3.62 0.54 11.18
CA TYR A 12 -2.84 0.23 9.97
C TYR A 12 -2.92 -1.27 9.60
N PRO A 13 -3.10 -1.62 8.30
CA PRO A 13 -3.10 -0.74 7.12
C PRO A 13 -4.43 -0.03 6.84
N GLY A 14 -5.42 -0.15 7.73
CA GLY A 14 -6.79 0.30 7.53
C GLY A 14 -7.66 -0.79 6.94
N ARG A 15 -8.95 -0.49 6.72
CA ARG A 15 -9.87 -1.43 6.07
C ARG A 15 -9.63 -1.42 4.55
N VAL A 16 -9.09 -2.52 4.04
CA VAL A 16 -8.90 -2.73 2.59
C VAL A 16 -10.22 -3.07 1.90
N VAL A 17 -10.29 -2.89 0.58
CA VAL A 17 -11.44 -3.34 -0.21
C VAL A 17 -11.56 -4.86 -0.20
N ASP A 18 -12.77 -5.38 -0.05
CA ASP A 18 -13.08 -6.84 -0.07
C ASP A 18 -13.46 -7.35 -1.47
N GLY A 19 -13.54 -6.44 -2.44
CA GLY A 19 -13.82 -6.71 -3.84
C GLY A 19 -13.59 -5.46 -4.70
N PRO A 20 -13.78 -5.58 -6.02
CA PRO A 20 -13.72 -4.44 -6.94
C PRO A 20 -14.66 -3.31 -6.51
N ALA A 21 -14.15 -2.09 -6.44
CA ALA A 21 -14.91 -0.92 -6.04
C ALA A 21 -14.30 0.38 -6.57
N LEU A 22 -15.16 1.39 -6.75
CA LEU A 22 -14.77 2.77 -7.01
C LEU A 22 -14.92 3.57 -5.72
N LEU A 23 -13.81 4.09 -5.19
CA LEU A 23 -13.87 5.18 -4.21
C LEU A 23 -14.36 6.42 -4.97
N SER A 24 -15.50 6.99 -4.57
CA SER A 24 -16.05 8.23 -5.15
C SER A 24 -16.49 9.16 -4.02
N GLY A 25 -15.70 10.20 -3.76
CA GLY A 25 -15.87 11.07 -2.61
C GLY A 25 -15.80 10.27 -1.31
N THR A 26 -16.91 10.20 -0.56
CA THR A 26 -17.02 9.42 0.67
C THR A 26 -17.65 8.04 0.51
N GLN A 27 -18.06 7.70 -0.72
CA GLN A 27 -18.74 6.46 -1.05
C GLN A 27 -17.76 5.44 -1.63
N LEU A 28 -18.08 4.16 -1.42
CA LEU A 28 -17.38 3.04 -2.04
C LEU A 28 -18.41 2.28 -2.88
N LEU A 29 -18.43 2.56 -4.18
CA LEU A 29 -19.37 1.98 -5.13
C LEU A 29 -18.85 0.60 -5.55
N ARG A 30 -19.67 -0.44 -5.39
CA ARG A 30 -19.26 -1.80 -5.78
C ARG A 30 -19.10 -1.88 -7.29
N MET A 31 -18.08 -2.61 -7.74
CA MET A 31 -17.90 -2.98 -9.13
C MET A 31 -18.08 -4.48 -9.34
N THR A 32 -18.48 -4.87 -10.55
CA THR A 32 -18.50 -6.28 -10.97
C THR A 32 -17.60 -6.46 -12.20
N PRO A 33 -16.60 -7.36 -12.10
CA PRO A 33 -15.75 -7.69 -13.23
C PRO A 33 -16.53 -8.22 -14.43
N THR A 34 -16.00 -7.92 -15.61
CA THR A 34 -16.44 -8.49 -16.89
C THR A 34 -15.26 -9.19 -17.57
N ALA A 35 -15.50 -9.87 -18.69
CA ALA A 35 -14.42 -10.37 -19.54
C ALA A 35 -13.71 -9.25 -20.33
N GLU A 36 -14.24 -8.03 -20.29
CA GLU A 36 -13.65 -6.83 -20.87
C GLU A 36 -12.69 -6.13 -19.89
N PRO A 37 -11.80 -5.24 -20.41
CA PRO A 37 -10.87 -4.45 -19.59
C PRO A 37 -11.57 -3.69 -18.46
N ILE A 38 -10.80 -3.31 -17.42
CA ILE A 38 -11.35 -2.71 -16.20
C ILE A 38 -12.29 -1.51 -16.42
N GLY A 39 -12.03 -0.66 -17.43
CA GLY A 39 -12.90 0.46 -17.79
C GLY A 39 -14.32 0.06 -18.18
N ARG A 40 -14.52 -1.20 -18.58
CA ARG A 40 -15.82 -1.78 -18.96
C ARG A 40 -16.52 -2.53 -17.82
N TRP A 41 -15.89 -2.63 -16.66
CA TRP A 41 -16.51 -3.26 -15.50
C TRP A 41 -17.72 -2.46 -15.02
N ARG A 42 -18.71 -3.16 -14.47
CA ARG A 42 -20.00 -2.56 -14.11
C ARG A 42 -19.92 -1.92 -12.72
N VAL A 43 -20.19 -0.62 -12.62
CA VAL A 43 -20.31 0.09 -11.34
C VAL A 43 -21.78 0.09 -10.91
N HIS A 44 -22.05 -0.32 -9.68
CA HIS A 44 -23.40 -0.34 -9.11
C HIS A 44 -23.65 0.93 -8.31
N GLN A 45 -24.61 1.73 -8.78
CA GLN A 45 -25.10 2.93 -8.10
C GLN A 45 -26.52 2.66 -7.57
N ASP A 46 -26.88 3.20 -6.40
CA ASP A 46 -28.15 2.88 -5.72
C ASP A 46 -29.41 3.26 -6.53
N THR A 47 -29.28 4.18 -7.48
CA THR A 47 -30.43 4.82 -8.17
C THR A 47 -30.40 4.67 -9.70
N ASN A 48 -29.32 4.13 -10.26
CA ASN A 48 -29.11 4.04 -11.70
C ASN A 48 -28.82 2.60 -12.15
N PRO A 49 -29.14 2.24 -13.41
CA PRO A 49 -28.64 1.00 -13.99
C PRO A 49 -27.10 0.99 -13.94
N ALA A 50 -26.52 -0.20 -13.82
CA ALA A 50 -25.07 -0.31 -13.76
C ALA A 50 -24.42 0.17 -15.07
N CYS A 51 -23.59 1.21 -14.99
CA CYS A 51 -22.82 1.76 -16.09
C CYS A 51 -21.40 1.18 -16.11
N SER A 52 -20.67 1.38 -17.22
CA SER A 52 -19.25 1.03 -17.23
C SER A 52 -18.45 1.97 -16.33
N LEU A 53 -17.31 1.51 -15.83
CA LEU A 53 -16.45 2.33 -14.98
C LEU A 53 -16.02 3.61 -15.69
N ASP A 54 -15.63 3.55 -16.96
CA ASP A 54 -15.21 4.74 -17.71
C ASP A 54 -16.37 5.73 -17.94
N ASP A 55 -17.62 5.26 -18.08
CA ASP A 55 -18.78 6.15 -18.14
C ASP A 55 -18.97 6.89 -16.81
N VAL A 56 -18.85 6.18 -15.68
CA VAL A 56 -18.95 6.79 -14.34
C VAL A 56 -17.80 7.75 -14.07
N LEU A 57 -16.59 7.46 -14.54
CA LEU A 57 -15.45 8.37 -14.44
C LEU A 57 -15.68 9.64 -15.26
N ALA A 58 -16.22 9.51 -16.48
CA ALA A 58 -16.57 10.65 -17.31
C ALA A 58 -17.64 11.55 -16.67
N ASP A 59 -18.68 10.96 -16.08
CA ASP A 59 -19.71 11.70 -15.32
C ASP A 59 -19.16 12.42 -14.08
N LEU A 60 -18.02 11.97 -13.56
CA LEU A 60 -17.30 12.58 -12.43
C LEU A 60 -16.18 13.52 -12.87
N ASP A 61 -16.15 13.92 -14.15
CA ASP A 61 -15.10 14.75 -14.76
C ASP A 61 -13.68 14.22 -14.49
N SER A 62 -13.54 12.89 -14.49
CA SER A 62 -12.32 12.17 -14.13
C SER A 62 -11.75 11.39 -15.33
N PRO A 63 -10.41 11.32 -15.51
CA PRO A 63 -9.82 10.60 -16.62
C PRO A 63 -10.23 9.11 -16.66
N PRO A 64 -10.38 8.51 -17.85
CA PRO A 64 -10.71 7.10 -18.01
C PRO A 64 -9.60 6.20 -17.48
N THR A 65 -9.90 4.92 -17.28
CA THR A 65 -8.94 3.95 -16.75
C THR A 65 -7.68 3.79 -17.61
N SER A 66 -7.75 4.00 -18.92
CA SER A 66 -6.60 3.96 -19.84
C SER A 66 -5.59 5.09 -19.63
N GLU A 67 -5.98 6.18 -18.98
CA GLU A 67 -5.12 7.33 -18.65
C GLU A 67 -4.68 7.34 -17.18
N ARG A 68 -4.94 6.23 -16.47
CA ARG A 68 -4.59 6.06 -15.06
C ARG A 68 -3.41 5.12 -14.90
N HIS A 69 -2.72 5.29 -13.79
CA HIS A 69 -1.55 4.53 -13.40
C HIS A 69 -1.94 3.40 -12.43
N PRO A 70 -1.78 2.13 -12.82
CA PRO A 70 -1.96 1.01 -11.90
C PRO A 70 -0.87 1.03 -10.83
N LEU A 71 -1.27 1.05 -9.56
CA LEU A 71 -0.38 1.05 -8.39
C LEU A 71 -0.79 -0.07 -7.43
N ILE A 72 0.14 -1.00 -7.19
CA ILE A 72 0.03 -2.05 -6.19
C ILE A 72 0.21 -1.44 -4.80
N ALA A 73 -0.81 -1.60 -3.97
CA ALA A 73 -0.83 -1.18 -2.59
C ALA A 73 -0.80 -2.38 -1.64
N VAL A 74 0.32 -2.53 -0.92
CA VAL A 74 0.50 -3.56 0.12
C VAL A 74 0.27 -3.03 1.54
N GLY A 75 0.02 -1.72 1.67
CA GLY A 75 -0.05 -1.00 2.93
C GLY A 75 -1.21 -0.01 2.96
N SER A 76 -1.03 1.14 3.60
CA SER A 76 -2.13 2.10 3.85
C SER A 76 -2.85 2.61 2.60
N ASN A 77 -2.20 2.63 1.43
CA ASN A 77 -2.84 3.00 0.16
C ASN A 77 -3.88 1.96 -0.32
N ALA A 78 -3.94 0.77 0.29
CA ALA A 78 -4.97 -0.22 0.02
C ALA A 78 -6.31 0.12 0.72
N ALA A 79 -6.31 1.05 1.68
CA ALA A 79 -7.48 1.47 2.43
C ALA A 79 -8.15 2.70 1.78
N PRO A 80 -9.43 2.62 1.36
CA PRO A 80 -10.13 3.76 0.76
C PRO A 80 -10.17 5.00 1.66
N ALA A 81 -10.33 4.80 2.97
CA ALA A 81 -10.35 5.91 3.94
C ALA A 81 -9.01 6.68 3.97
N GLN A 82 -7.89 5.97 3.83
CA GLN A 82 -6.56 6.60 3.79
C GLN A 82 -6.35 7.38 2.49
N LEU A 83 -6.71 6.81 1.34
CA LEU A 83 -6.63 7.49 0.05
C LEU A 83 -7.51 8.73 0.04
N HIS A 84 -8.76 8.61 0.49
CA HIS A 84 -9.66 9.75 0.65
C HIS A 84 -9.03 10.85 1.49
N HIS A 85 -8.46 10.51 2.65
CA HIS A 85 -7.80 11.47 3.53
C HIS A 85 -6.59 12.15 2.87
N LYS A 86 -5.74 11.39 2.15
CA LYS A 86 -4.58 11.95 1.44
C LYS A 86 -5.01 12.94 0.35
N LEU A 87 -5.95 12.54 -0.51
CA LEU A 87 -6.38 13.32 -1.66
C LEU A 87 -7.15 14.58 -1.26
N THR A 88 -8.16 14.43 -0.39
CA THR A 88 -9.00 15.57 0.01
C THR A 88 -8.26 16.63 0.80
N ARG A 89 -7.24 16.24 1.59
CA ARG A 89 -6.35 17.18 2.29
C ARG A 89 -5.56 18.06 1.31
N LEU A 90 -5.31 17.59 0.10
CA LEU A 90 -4.64 18.33 -0.97
C LEU A 90 -5.63 19.01 -1.94
N GLY A 91 -6.93 18.97 -1.64
CA GLY A 91 -7.97 19.52 -2.51
C GLY A 91 -8.26 18.69 -3.76
N LEU A 92 -7.75 17.45 -3.83
CA LEU A 92 -7.98 16.57 -4.97
C LEU A 92 -9.26 15.73 -4.80
N PRO A 93 -9.98 15.43 -5.90
CA PRO A 93 -11.10 14.49 -5.87
C PRO A 93 -10.66 13.09 -5.43
N ALA A 94 -11.40 12.51 -4.50
CA ALA A 94 -11.24 11.11 -4.11
C ALA A 94 -12.04 10.20 -5.06
N VAL A 95 -11.56 10.06 -6.30
CA VAL A 95 -12.14 9.21 -7.35
C VAL A 95 -11.09 8.19 -7.78
N VAL A 96 -11.12 6.99 -7.19
CA VAL A 96 -10.07 5.97 -7.36
C VAL A 96 -10.69 4.58 -7.56
N PRO A 97 -10.56 3.96 -8.74
CA PRO A 97 -10.85 2.55 -8.92
C PRO A 97 -9.87 1.68 -8.10
N MET A 98 -10.40 0.71 -7.37
CA MET A 98 -9.65 -0.19 -6.49
C MET A 98 -10.14 -1.62 -6.70
N THR A 99 -9.22 -2.58 -6.83
CA THR A 99 -9.57 -3.99 -7.01
C THR A 99 -8.56 -4.90 -6.33
N PRO A 100 -8.96 -6.05 -5.78
CA PRO A 100 -8.02 -7.10 -5.43
C PRO A 100 -7.15 -7.47 -6.64
N LEU A 101 -5.92 -7.86 -6.37
CA LEU A 101 -4.94 -8.32 -7.34
C LEU A 101 -4.16 -9.47 -6.72
N ARG A 102 -4.05 -10.59 -7.45
CA ARG A 102 -3.13 -11.67 -7.08
C ARG A 102 -1.80 -11.48 -7.81
N VAL A 103 -0.71 -11.52 -7.07
CA VAL A 103 0.66 -11.35 -7.60
C VAL A 103 1.54 -12.52 -7.22
N SER A 104 1.98 -13.33 -8.18
CA SER A 104 2.99 -14.38 -7.97
C SER A 104 4.39 -13.80 -8.10
N GLY A 105 5.36 -14.34 -7.33
CA GLY A 105 6.71 -13.79 -7.23
C GLY A 105 6.84 -12.66 -6.20
N LEU A 106 5.74 -12.28 -5.55
CA LEU A 106 5.67 -11.19 -4.58
C LEU A 106 5.22 -11.72 -3.22
N GLY A 107 6.01 -11.44 -2.19
CA GLY A 107 5.63 -11.58 -0.79
C GLY A 107 5.35 -10.22 -0.13
N VAL A 108 4.54 -10.22 0.93
CA VAL A 108 4.33 -9.04 1.77
C VAL A 108 4.79 -9.37 3.18
N GLY A 109 5.76 -8.61 3.68
CA GLY A 109 6.30 -8.72 5.04
C GLY A 109 6.08 -7.44 5.83
N VAL A 110 6.61 -7.42 7.04
CA VAL A 110 6.68 -6.23 7.90
C VAL A 110 8.01 -5.53 7.65
N SER A 111 8.00 -4.21 7.42
CA SER A 111 9.22 -3.45 7.17
C SER A 111 10.13 -3.39 8.40
N ALA A 112 11.44 -3.40 8.18
CA ALA A 112 12.43 -3.13 9.23
C ALA A 112 12.63 -1.62 9.51
N HIS A 113 11.58 -0.80 9.34
CA HIS A 113 11.59 0.61 9.75
C HIS A 113 10.24 1.02 10.33
N VAL A 114 10.27 2.09 11.13
CA VAL A 114 9.07 2.72 11.70
C VAL A 114 8.64 3.88 10.81
N ALA A 115 7.39 3.85 10.36
CA ALA A 115 6.81 4.89 9.51
C ALA A 115 6.62 6.21 10.28
N LEU A 116 6.35 7.30 9.55
CA LEU A 116 6.18 8.64 10.13
C LEU A 116 5.11 8.68 11.24
N ASN A 117 4.02 7.93 11.07
CA ASN A 117 2.91 7.89 12.02
C ASN A 117 3.14 6.91 13.20
N GLY A 118 4.32 6.30 13.30
CA GLY A 118 4.73 5.44 14.42
C GLY A 118 4.45 3.94 14.23
N TYR A 119 3.57 3.55 13.31
CA TYR A 119 3.36 2.14 12.98
C TYR A 119 4.54 1.53 12.23
N VAL A 120 4.64 0.20 12.23
CA VAL A 120 5.61 -0.54 11.40
C VAL A 120 4.89 -0.98 10.13
N ALA A 121 5.26 -0.37 9.00
CA ALA A 121 4.55 -0.53 7.73
C ALA A 121 4.75 -1.93 7.13
N ASN A 122 3.82 -2.33 6.27
CA ASN A 122 4.02 -3.47 5.39
C ASN A 122 5.07 -3.10 4.34
N SER A 123 5.83 -4.11 3.90
CA SER A 123 6.85 -3.94 2.87
C SER A 123 6.80 -5.14 1.91
N PRO A 124 6.80 -4.89 0.60
CA PRO A 124 6.92 -5.96 -0.37
C PRO A 124 8.33 -6.56 -0.33
N PHE A 125 8.43 -7.84 -0.69
CA PHE A 125 9.68 -8.54 -0.97
C PHE A 125 9.51 -9.43 -2.20
N ALA A 126 10.57 -9.57 -2.99
CA ALA A 126 10.56 -10.47 -4.13
C ALA A 126 10.86 -11.89 -3.65
N ASP A 127 10.02 -12.84 -4.04
CA ASP A 127 10.17 -14.25 -3.71
C ASP A 127 9.41 -15.09 -4.76
N PRO A 128 10.11 -15.81 -5.66
CA PRO A 128 9.50 -16.60 -6.73
C PRO A 128 8.45 -17.62 -6.26
N ASP A 129 8.59 -18.11 -5.01
CA ASP A 129 7.71 -19.12 -4.44
C ASP A 129 6.52 -18.50 -3.68
N SER A 130 6.51 -17.17 -3.51
CA SER A 130 5.44 -16.45 -2.83
C SER A 130 4.35 -16.00 -3.79
N THR A 131 3.13 -15.90 -3.25
CA THR A 131 1.99 -15.26 -3.90
C THR A 131 1.30 -14.37 -2.89
N ALA A 132 1.02 -13.12 -3.28
CA ALA A 132 0.34 -12.15 -2.44
C ALA A 132 -1.00 -11.72 -3.05
N ASP A 133 -2.02 -11.67 -2.20
CA ASP A 133 -3.29 -11.01 -2.51
C ASP A 133 -3.21 -9.57 -1.97
N VAL A 134 -3.21 -8.60 -2.88
CA VAL A 134 -2.98 -7.17 -2.62
C VAL A 134 -4.08 -6.34 -3.28
N VAL A 135 -4.04 -5.02 -3.13
CA VAL A 135 -4.97 -4.12 -3.81
C VAL A 135 -4.25 -3.40 -4.95
N LEU A 136 -4.84 -3.41 -6.14
CA LEU A 136 -4.46 -2.54 -7.24
C LEU A 136 -5.36 -1.30 -7.23
N THR A 137 -4.73 -0.13 -7.31
CA THR A 137 -5.40 1.17 -7.39
C THR A 137 -5.08 1.82 -8.73
N PHE A 138 -6.04 2.54 -9.32
CA PHE A 138 -5.84 3.26 -10.58
C PHE A 138 -5.86 4.77 -10.31
N LEU A 139 -4.68 5.36 -10.17
CA LEU A 139 -4.54 6.77 -9.85
C LEU A 139 -4.36 7.58 -11.13
N ASP A 140 -5.05 8.70 -11.28
CA ASP A 140 -4.65 9.67 -12.31
C ASP A 140 -3.31 10.34 -11.95
N ALA A 141 -2.79 11.18 -12.85
CA ALA A 141 -1.50 11.82 -12.70
C ALA A 141 -1.38 12.65 -11.39
N ASP A 142 -2.38 13.49 -11.09
CA ASP A 142 -2.38 14.34 -9.91
C ASP A 142 -2.49 13.52 -8.63
N GLN A 143 -3.34 12.50 -8.63
CA GLN A 143 -3.47 11.56 -7.52
C GLN A 143 -2.18 10.78 -7.28
N LEU A 144 -1.48 10.37 -8.35
CA LEU A 144 -0.20 9.67 -8.24
C LEU A 144 0.88 10.58 -7.62
N CYS A 145 0.98 11.83 -8.07
CA CYS A 145 1.87 12.83 -7.48
C CYS A 145 1.54 13.09 -6.00
N ALA A 146 0.26 13.20 -5.65
CA ALA A 146 -0.16 13.34 -4.26
C ALA A 146 0.22 12.14 -3.38
N VAL A 147 0.21 10.93 -3.93
CA VAL A 147 0.72 9.75 -3.22
C VAL A 147 2.24 9.82 -3.10
N ASP A 148 2.96 10.15 -4.17
CA ASP A 148 4.43 10.31 -4.17
C ASP A 148 4.89 11.26 -3.06
N ASP A 149 4.23 12.42 -2.91
CA ASP A 149 4.55 13.42 -1.89
C ASP A 149 4.51 12.88 -0.45
N THR A 150 3.72 11.82 -0.22
CA THR A 150 3.62 11.17 1.09
C THR A 150 4.60 10.01 1.30
N GLU A 151 5.08 9.40 0.22
CA GLU A 151 5.93 8.20 0.27
C GLU A 151 7.42 8.55 0.08
N LEU A 152 7.74 9.52 -0.77
CA LEU A 152 9.11 9.92 -1.08
C LEU A 152 9.71 10.84 0.01
N PRO A 153 11.03 10.78 0.26
CA PRO A 153 12.02 9.85 -0.28
C PRO A 153 12.17 8.56 0.55
N ARG A 154 11.21 8.24 1.44
CA ARG A 154 11.32 7.09 2.35
C ARG A 154 11.17 5.76 1.61
N TYR A 155 10.31 5.77 0.62
CA TYR A 155 10.16 4.74 -0.39
C TYR A 155 10.69 5.26 -1.71
N HIS A 156 10.87 4.36 -2.67
CA HIS A 156 10.98 4.71 -4.08
C HIS A 156 9.97 3.90 -4.87
N ARG A 157 9.53 4.46 -5.99
CA ARG A 157 8.59 3.81 -6.89
C ARG A 157 9.35 3.00 -7.93
N VAL A 158 8.95 1.74 -8.07
CA VAL A 158 9.41 0.85 -9.13
C VAL A 158 8.24 0.47 -10.02
N LEU A 159 8.51 0.12 -11.28
CA LEU A 159 7.54 -0.44 -12.20
C LEU A 159 7.77 -1.94 -12.29
N LEU A 160 6.78 -2.73 -11.87
CA LEU A 160 6.83 -4.18 -12.03
C LEU A 160 6.34 -4.57 -13.42
N SER A 161 7.01 -5.55 -14.00
CA SER A 161 6.61 -6.18 -15.26
C SER A 161 5.75 -7.41 -14.99
N GLY A 162 4.64 -7.54 -15.72
CA GLY A 162 3.74 -8.70 -15.74
C GLY A 162 4.41 -9.97 -16.27
N ALA A 163 5.53 -9.82 -16.97
CA ALA A 163 6.35 -10.95 -17.44
C ALA A 163 7.20 -11.57 -16.30
N GLU A 164 7.58 -10.77 -15.30
CA GLU A 164 8.38 -11.22 -14.15
C GLU A 164 7.49 -11.54 -12.95
N PHE A 165 6.44 -10.74 -12.75
CA PHE A 165 5.46 -10.90 -11.69
C PHE A 165 4.10 -11.17 -12.31
N ASP A 166 3.59 -12.39 -12.17
CA ASP A 166 2.24 -12.72 -12.62
C ASP A 166 1.22 -11.91 -11.83
N MET A 167 0.62 -10.91 -12.47
CA MET A 167 -0.40 -10.04 -11.89
C MET A 167 -1.76 -10.34 -12.52
N THR A 168 -2.68 -10.91 -11.74
CA THR A 168 -3.99 -11.36 -12.23
C THR A 168 -5.15 -10.70 -11.48
N LEU A 169 -6.06 -10.06 -12.23
CA LEU A 169 -7.29 -9.44 -11.73
C LEU A 169 -8.40 -10.48 -11.45
N PRO A 170 -9.44 -10.13 -10.68
CA PRO A 170 -10.60 -11.00 -10.46
C PRO A 170 -11.36 -11.43 -11.73
N SER A 171 -11.23 -10.68 -12.83
CA SER A 171 -11.75 -11.06 -14.15
C SER A 171 -10.96 -12.21 -14.80
N GLY A 172 -9.76 -12.52 -14.31
CA GLY A 172 -8.76 -13.37 -14.97
C GLY A 172 -7.83 -12.60 -15.93
N GLU A 173 -8.07 -11.30 -16.14
CA GLU A 173 -7.21 -10.43 -16.95
C GLU A 173 -5.84 -10.26 -16.30
N ARG A 174 -4.79 -10.20 -17.14
CA ARG A 174 -3.41 -9.99 -16.72
C ARG A 174 -3.08 -8.51 -16.77
N VAL A 175 -2.36 -8.04 -15.76
CA VAL A 175 -1.84 -6.66 -15.73
C VAL A 175 -0.42 -6.70 -16.27
N ASP A 176 -0.14 -5.95 -17.33
CA ASP A 176 1.17 -5.94 -17.97
C ASP A 176 2.22 -5.18 -17.16
N THR A 177 1.82 -4.09 -16.50
CA THR A 177 2.72 -3.32 -15.64
C THR A 177 1.95 -2.64 -14.51
N ALA A 178 2.57 -2.53 -13.34
CA ALA A 178 2.03 -1.73 -12.24
C ALA A 178 3.14 -1.14 -11.38
N TYR A 179 2.91 0.05 -10.84
CA TYR A 179 3.80 0.66 -9.87
C TYR A 179 3.75 -0.05 -8.53
N LEU A 180 4.86 -0.01 -7.79
CA LEU A 180 4.96 -0.47 -6.41
C LEU A 180 5.89 0.45 -5.64
N TYR A 181 5.55 0.76 -4.39
CA TYR A 181 6.47 1.42 -3.47
C TYR A 181 7.28 0.41 -2.68
N VAL A 182 8.59 0.50 -2.79
CA VAL A 182 9.57 -0.35 -2.08
C VAL A 182 10.42 0.53 -1.16
N ASN A 183 10.88 -0.02 -0.04
CA ASN A 183 11.83 0.67 0.85
C ASN A 183 13.13 -0.13 0.97
N ALA A 184 14.24 0.57 1.20
CA ALA A 184 15.55 -0.03 1.36
C ALA A 184 15.79 -0.65 2.76
N ALA A 185 14.83 -0.55 3.68
CA ALA A 185 14.99 -1.07 5.03
C ALA A 185 14.93 -2.61 5.07
N GLY A 186 14.31 -3.24 4.07
CA GLY A 186 14.07 -4.67 4.05
C GLY A 186 12.89 -5.05 4.95
N VAL A 187 12.77 -6.35 5.24
CA VAL A 187 11.69 -6.91 6.05
C VAL A 187 12.22 -7.49 7.36
N LEU A 188 11.39 -7.46 8.40
CA LEU A 188 11.70 -8.09 9.67
C LEU A 188 11.63 -9.62 9.53
N ALA A 189 12.54 -10.30 10.21
CA ALA A 189 12.53 -11.75 10.37
C ALA A 189 11.61 -12.15 11.53
N ALA A 190 10.80 -13.17 11.27
CA ALA A 190 10.15 -13.97 12.31
C ALA A 190 11.20 -14.75 13.12
N ARG A 191 10.76 -15.41 14.19
CA ARG A 191 11.66 -16.16 15.09
C ARG A 191 12.34 -17.36 14.42
N ASP A 192 11.73 -17.89 13.37
CA ASP A 192 12.27 -18.99 12.55
C ASP A 192 13.18 -18.50 11.41
N GLY A 193 13.42 -17.19 11.30
CA GLY A 193 14.27 -16.59 10.27
C GLY A 193 13.56 -16.30 8.95
N THR A 194 12.29 -16.67 8.80
CA THR A 194 11.48 -16.34 7.61
C THR A 194 10.99 -14.88 7.66
N PRO A 195 10.55 -14.29 6.53
CA PRO A 195 9.91 -12.98 6.55
C PRO A 195 8.71 -12.94 7.50
N ARG A 196 8.70 -11.98 8.42
CA ARG A 196 7.57 -11.76 9.31
C ARG A 196 6.38 -11.27 8.50
N VAL A 197 5.33 -12.09 8.44
CA VAL A 197 4.07 -11.74 7.77
C VAL A 197 3.38 -10.55 8.45
N PRO A 198 2.59 -9.72 7.75
CA PRO A 198 1.77 -8.69 8.37
C PRO A 198 0.73 -9.25 9.36
N GLY A 199 0.21 -8.37 10.21
CA GLY A 199 -0.86 -8.66 11.15
C GLY A 199 -1.38 -7.38 11.80
N ALA A 200 -2.23 -7.52 12.81
CA ALA A 200 -2.71 -6.37 13.59
C ALA A 200 -1.52 -5.62 14.22
N GLN A 201 -1.49 -4.30 14.10
CA GLN A 201 -0.36 -3.49 14.58
C GLN A 201 -0.13 -3.64 16.08
N GLU A 202 -1.19 -3.65 16.89
CA GLU A 202 -1.04 -3.79 18.34
C GLU A 202 -0.34 -5.10 18.72
N ALA A 203 -0.72 -6.22 18.09
CA ALA A 203 -0.09 -7.51 18.30
C ALA A 203 1.37 -7.54 17.80
N LEU A 204 1.65 -6.91 16.65
CA LEU A 204 3.00 -6.79 16.11
C LEU A 204 3.91 -5.99 17.06
N LEU A 205 3.47 -4.82 17.52
CA LEU A 205 4.25 -3.98 18.42
C LEU A 205 4.47 -4.67 19.77
N ALA A 206 3.45 -5.33 20.32
CA ALA A 206 3.58 -6.13 21.54
C ALA A 206 4.62 -7.24 21.39
N GLU A 207 4.61 -7.97 20.26
CA GLU A 207 5.62 -8.99 19.95
C GLU A 207 7.04 -8.39 19.89
N LEU A 208 7.23 -7.26 19.21
CA LEU A 208 8.53 -6.61 19.10
C LEU A 208 9.07 -6.15 20.46
N LEU A 209 8.20 -5.60 21.31
CA LEU A 209 8.54 -5.24 22.69
C LEU A 209 8.92 -6.47 23.51
N GLU A 210 8.14 -7.55 23.44
CA GLU A 210 8.47 -8.79 24.13
C GLU A 210 9.86 -9.33 23.73
N ARG A 211 10.16 -9.28 22.43
CA ARG A 211 11.40 -9.81 21.84
C ARG A 211 12.65 -9.00 22.19
N SER A 212 12.55 -7.74 22.60
CA SER A 212 13.72 -6.87 22.82
C SER A 212 13.65 -6.08 24.13
N PRO A 213 14.51 -6.39 25.11
CA PRO A 213 14.68 -5.57 26.31
C PRO A 213 15.06 -4.12 25.97
N ARG A 214 15.80 -3.89 24.87
CA ARG A 214 16.17 -2.55 24.42
C ARG A 214 14.95 -1.76 23.94
N LEU A 215 14.01 -2.40 23.25
CA LEU A 215 12.75 -1.74 22.88
C LEU A 215 11.86 -1.48 24.10
N ARG A 216 11.80 -2.41 25.08
CA ARG A 216 11.08 -2.17 26.34
C ARG A 216 11.66 -1.07 27.22
N ALA A 217 12.93 -0.74 27.06
CA ALA A 217 13.53 0.40 27.74
C ALA A 217 13.10 1.75 27.13
N LEU A 218 12.59 1.74 25.88
CA LEU A 218 12.14 2.93 25.16
C LEU A 218 10.63 3.11 25.25
N PHE A 219 9.89 2.00 25.26
CA PHE A 219 8.44 1.99 25.19
C PHE A 219 7.80 1.03 26.19
N ASP A 220 6.72 1.48 26.80
CA ASP A 220 5.98 0.72 27.80
C ASP A 220 4.88 -0.16 27.19
N SER A 221 4.29 0.28 26.07
CA SER A 221 3.17 -0.38 25.39
C SER A 221 3.14 -0.05 23.89
N PRO A 222 2.33 -0.76 23.08
CA PRO A 222 2.05 -0.38 21.69
C PRO A 222 1.55 1.06 21.52
N GLN A 223 0.69 1.54 22.43
CA GLN A 223 0.16 2.90 22.39
C GLN A 223 1.27 3.93 22.66
N ASP A 224 2.11 3.67 23.66
CA ASP A 224 3.27 4.50 23.98
C ASP A 224 4.30 4.51 22.83
N TRP A 225 4.51 3.35 22.18
CA TRP A 225 5.28 3.26 20.95
C TRP A 225 4.76 4.21 19.88
N ILE A 226 3.47 4.14 19.54
CA ILE A 226 2.88 5.02 18.53
C ILE A 226 3.07 6.49 18.90
N ALA A 227 2.74 6.86 20.14
CA ALA A 227 2.81 8.25 20.59
C ALA A 227 4.23 8.81 20.49
N LYS A 228 5.22 8.10 21.07
CA LYS A 228 6.62 8.54 21.08
C LYS A 228 7.25 8.47 19.68
N ALA A 229 7.07 7.36 18.96
CA ALA A 229 7.65 7.19 17.64
C ALA A 229 7.07 8.16 16.61
N ARG A 230 5.81 8.59 16.74
CA ARG A 230 5.23 9.64 15.88
C ARG A 230 5.89 11.00 16.14
N ALA A 231 6.14 11.33 17.41
CA ALA A 231 6.70 12.62 17.82
C ALA A 231 8.20 12.76 17.58
N ASP A 232 8.95 11.66 17.55
CA ASP A 232 10.42 11.67 17.58
C ASP A 232 11.05 10.88 16.43
N ALA A 233 11.74 11.60 15.53
CA ALA A 233 12.43 11.00 14.38
C ALA A 233 13.69 10.22 14.76
N ASP A 234 14.41 10.67 15.79
CA ASP A 234 15.64 10.03 16.26
C ASP A 234 15.30 8.73 17.01
N LEU A 235 14.15 8.70 17.68
CA LEU A 235 13.63 7.48 18.27
C LEU A 235 13.28 6.43 17.20
N ARG A 236 12.64 6.83 16.10
CA ARG A 236 12.41 5.93 14.96
C ARG A 236 13.71 5.41 14.35
N ALA A 237 14.73 6.27 14.24
CA ALA A 237 16.05 5.86 13.76
C ALA A 237 16.73 4.87 14.73
N THR A 238 16.59 5.11 16.04
CA THR A 238 17.09 4.22 17.10
C THR A 238 16.44 2.84 17.04
N VAL A 239 15.11 2.78 16.85
CA VAL A 239 14.40 1.50 16.68
C VAL A 239 14.89 0.75 15.45
N LYS A 240 15.05 1.43 14.32
CA LYS A 240 15.61 0.83 13.10
C LYS A 240 17.01 0.25 13.38
N GLN A 241 17.85 0.98 14.10
CA GLN A 241 19.18 0.49 14.48
C GLN A 241 19.11 -0.75 15.37
N ILE A 242 18.19 -0.78 16.34
CA ILE A 242 17.96 -1.96 17.19
C ILE A 242 17.58 -3.19 16.36
N PHE A 243 16.71 -3.04 15.35
CA PHE A 243 16.36 -4.14 14.45
C PHE A 243 17.59 -4.70 13.72
N HIS A 244 18.45 -3.82 13.19
CA HIS A 244 19.69 -4.23 12.52
C HIS A 244 20.66 -4.94 13.47
N GLU A 245 20.94 -4.35 14.64
CA GLU A 245 21.89 -4.90 15.62
C GLU A 245 21.42 -6.21 16.25
N SER A 246 20.10 -6.43 16.26
CA SER A 246 19.50 -7.67 16.76
C SER A 246 19.44 -8.77 15.69
N GLY A 247 19.92 -8.50 14.46
CA GLY A 247 19.93 -9.45 13.35
C GLY A 247 18.54 -9.78 12.81
N TRP A 248 17.55 -8.89 13.02
CA TRP A 248 16.17 -9.15 12.62
C TRP A 248 15.86 -8.72 11.18
N VAL A 249 16.84 -8.27 10.40
CA VAL A 249 16.57 -7.66 9.09
C VAL A 249 16.97 -8.60 7.95
N LEU A 250 15.98 -8.99 7.16
CA LEU A 250 16.17 -9.66 5.88
C LEU A 250 16.25 -8.60 4.78
N ARG A 251 17.43 -8.49 4.15
CA ARG A 251 17.66 -7.51 3.08
C ARG A 251 16.95 -7.93 1.80
N GLN A 252 16.54 -6.93 1.04
CA GLN A 252 15.79 -7.09 -0.21
C GLN A 252 16.65 -6.63 -1.38
N GLU A 253 17.57 -7.51 -1.80
CA GLU A 253 18.56 -7.18 -2.85
C GLU A 253 17.90 -7.07 -4.23
N ALA A 254 16.85 -7.85 -4.49
CA ALA A 254 16.11 -7.86 -5.75
C ALA A 254 15.57 -6.48 -6.15
N TRP A 255 15.16 -5.64 -5.20
CA TRP A 255 14.65 -4.30 -5.50
C TRP A 255 15.74 -3.30 -5.93
N ARG A 256 17.03 -3.63 -5.77
CA ARG A 256 18.14 -2.77 -6.22
C ARG A 256 18.39 -2.86 -7.72
N GLU A 257 17.97 -3.97 -8.34
CA GLU A 257 18.15 -4.23 -9.77
C GLU A 257 17.00 -3.66 -10.60
N VAL A 258 15.83 -3.46 -9.98
CA VAL A 258 14.70 -2.74 -10.59
C VAL A 258 15.00 -1.24 -10.55
N SER A 259 15.32 -0.67 -11.72
CA SER A 259 15.72 0.73 -11.82
C SER A 259 14.65 1.66 -11.23
N PRO A 260 15.02 2.58 -10.32
CA PRO A 260 14.10 3.62 -9.86
C PRO A 260 13.65 4.44 -11.07
N LEU A 261 12.35 4.69 -11.20
CA LEU A 261 11.88 5.65 -12.18
C LEU A 261 12.37 7.04 -11.77
N ALA A 262 12.93 7.79 -12.74
CA ALA A 262 13.35 9.16 -12.51
C ALA A 262 12.16 9.98 -12.00
N THR A 263 12.33 10.64 -10.86
CA THR A 263 11.34 11.55 -10.28
C THR A 263 11.37 12.87 -11.05
N SER A 264 10.80 12.90 -12.25
CA SER A 264 10.40 14.14 -12.94
C SER A 264 9.75 13.84 -14.30
N GLY A 265 8.47 14.22 -14.44
CA GLY A 265 8.01 15.03 -15.57
C GLY A 265 7.73 14.40 -16.93
N ASP A 266 8.02 13.12 -17.19
CA ASP A 266 7.74 12.54 -18.50
C ASP A 266 6.50 11.64 -18.47
N HIS A 267 5.37 12.22 -18.87
CA HIS A 267 4.23 11.50 -19.40
C HIS A 267 4.58 10.91 -20.78
N PRO A 268 4.31 9.63 -21.06
CA PRO A 268 3.93 9.23 -22.42
C PRO A 268 2.55 9.81 -22.78
#